data_AF-W4SB04-F1
#
_entry.id   AF-W4SB04-F1
#
_cell.length_a   1.000
_cell.length_b   1.000
_cell.length_c   1.000
_cell.angle_alpha   90.00
_cell.angle_beta   90.00
_cell.angle_gamma   90.00
#
_symmetry.space_group_name_H-M   'P 1'
#
loop_
_entity.id
_entity.type
_entity.pdbx_description
1 polymer ?
#
loop_
_entity_poly.entity_id
_entity_poly.type
_entity_poly.pdbx_seq_one_letter_code
_entity_poly.pdbx_strand_id
1 'polypeptide(L)'
;MTAAEFERIQSRLGRLTVDTVQIARRVLVDGKSQAEVAGETGLSRQRVSKMVQRVMAAANEFPPDWERVDEWMPPELAKQVRALAAEARTHMQEKIMLDAHEIEDRRRAVANAIASQRLEGLEVDAQTRAELDQVALGELEPADVIASIRRRLVAND
;
A
#
# COMPACT_ATOMS: atom_id res chain seq x y z
N MET A 1 -2.54 -7.01 -10.84
CA MET A 1 -3.23 -8.07 -10.06
C MET A 1 -3.81 -9.07 -11.03
N THR A 2 -4.01 -10.31 -10.61
CA THR A 2 -4.61 -11.34 -11.47
C THR A 2 -6.13 -11.17 -11.52
N ALA A 3 -6.78 -11.73 -12.54
CA ALA A 3 -8.25 -11.76 -12.61
C ALA A 3 -8.85 -12.47 -11.39
N ALA A 4 -8.25 -13.56 -10.93
CA ALA A 4 -8.70 -14.32 -9.76
C ALA A 4 -8.59 -13.51 -8.44
N GLU A 5 -7.59 -12.64 -8.32
CA GLU A 5 -7.50 -11.70 -7.20
C GLU A 5 -8.58 -10.62 -7.27
N PHE A 6 -8.87 -10.11 -8.47
CA PHE A 6 -9.91 -9.10 -8.68
C PHE A 6 -11.32 -9.66 -8.38
N GLU A 7 -11.61 -10.90 -8.76
CA GLU A 7 -12.88 -11.57 -8.43
C GLU A 7 -13.07 -11.75 -6.91
N ARG A 8 -12.00 -12.11 -6.19
CA ARG A 8 -12.04 -12.25 -4.72
C ARG A 8 -12.41 -10.95 -4.00
N ILE A 9 -12.05 -9.80 -4.55
CA ILE A 9 -12.38 -8.50 -3.96
C ILE A 9 -13.73 -7.94 -4.44
N GLN A 10 -14.40 -8.52 -5.45
CA GLN A 10 -15.66 -7.97 -5.99
C GLN A 10 -16.73 -7.73 -4.92
N SER A 11 -16.85 -8.64 -3.94
CA SER A 11 -17.79 -8.51 -2.81
C SER A 11 -17.55 -7.24 -1.97
N ARG A 12 -16.30 -6.77 -1.91
CA ARG A 12 -15.86 -5.55 -1.20
C ARG A 12 -16.10 -4.29 -2.02
N LEU A 13 -16.15 -4.40 -3.35
CA LEU A 13 -16.31 -3.28 -4.26
C LEU A 13 -17.77 -2.82 -4.43
N GLY A 14 -18.75 -3.47 -3.79
CA GLY A 14 -20.19 -3.19 -3.98
C GLY A 14 -20.65 -1.75 -3.68
N ARG A 15 -19.82 -0.92 -3.02
CA ARG A 15 -20.08 0.52 -2.82
C ARG A 15 -19.69 1.39 -4.03
N LEU A 16 -18.96 0.85 -5.00
CA LEU A 16 -18.46 1.57 -6.17
C LEU A 16 -19.39 1.36 -7.37
N THR A 17 -19.39 2.34 -8.29
CA THR A 17 -20.19 2.20 -9.52
C THR A 17 -19.59 1.13 -10.41
N VAL A 18 -20.46 0.44 -11.16
CA VAL A 18 -20.05 -0.60 -12.12
C VAL A 18 -18.99 -0.06 -13.07
N ASP A 19 -19.16 1.15 -13.61
CA ASP A 19 -18.18 1.82 -14.47
C ASP A 19 -16.80 1.99 -13.80
N THR A 20 -16.77 2.37 -12.52
CA THR A 20 -15.51 2.52 -11.76
C THR A 20 -14.80 1.18 -11.64
N VAL A 21 -15.54 0.11 -11.33
CA VAL A 21 -15.01 -1.26 -11.21
C VAL A 21 -14.49 -1.76 -12.56
N GLN A 22 -15.23 -1.53 -13.65
CA GLN A 22 -14.84 -1.94 -15.00
C GLN A 22 -13.58 -1.20 -15.50
N ILE A 23 -13.50 0.11 -15.28
CA ILE A 23 -12.32 0.92 -15.61
C ILE A 23 -11.10 0.42 -14.84
N ALA A 24 -11.27 0.15 -13.54
CA ALA A 24 -10.19 -0.37 -12.72
C ALA A 24 -9.76 -1.78 -13.16
N ARG A 25 -10.69 -2.67 -13.53
CA ARG A 25 -10.38 -4.01 -14.06
C ARG A 25 -9.49 -3.93 -15.31
N ARG A 26 -9.85 -3.06 -16.27
CA ARG A 26 -9.06 -2.87 -17.49
C ARG A 26 -7.60 -2.48 -17.22
N VAL A 27 -7.40 -1.63 -16.22
CA VAL A 27 -6.05 -1.19 -15.83
C VAL A 27 -5.32 -2.24 -15.01
N LEU A 28 -5.99 -2.81 -14.00
CA LEU A 28 -5.36 -3.61 -12.96
C LEU A 28 -5.21 -5.09 -13.33
N VAL A 29 -6.13 -5.61 -14.15
CA VAL A 29 -6.19 -7.01 -14.59
C VAL A 29 -5.75 -7.12 -16.04
N ASP A 30 -6.36 -6.34 -16.95
CA ASP A 30 -6.07 -6.45 -18.39
C ASP A 30 -4.75 -5.75 -18.78
N GLY A 31 -4.09 -5.08 -17.84
CA GLY A 31 -2.78 -4.45 -18.02
C GLY A 31 -2.79 -3.19 -18.88
N LYS A 32 -3.97 -2.64 -19.22
CA LYS A 32 -4.07 -1.43 -20.04
C LYS A 32 -3.51 -0.23 -19.29
N SER A 33 -2.86 0.67 -20.04
CA SER A 33 -2.42 1.94 -19.47
C SER A 33 -3.63 2.83 -19.13
N GLN A 34 -3.54 3.62 -18.07
CA GLN A 34 -4.60 4.58 -17.72
C GLN A 34 -4.85 5.63 -18.82
N ALA A 35 -3.84 5.91 -19.64
CA ALA A 35 -3.95 6.82 -20.79
C ALA A 35 -4.77 6.21 -21.92
N GLU A 36 -4.55 4.93 -22.21
CA GLU A 36 -5.35 4.18 -23.20
C GLU A 36 -6.81 4.10 -22.75
N VAL A 37 -7.06 3.71 -21.50
CA VAL A 37 -8.43 3.62 -20.95
C VAL A 37 -9.13 4.98 -20.93
N ALA A 38 -8.41 6.06 -20.65
CA ALA A 38 -8.93 7.43 -20.74
C ALA A 38 -9.38 7.78 -22.17
N GLY A 39 -8.56 7.45 -23.17
CA GLY A 39 -8.87 7.66 -24.58
C GLY A 39 -10.11 6.89 -25.04
N GLU A 40 -10.24 5.62 -24.65
CA GLU A 40 -11.38 4.75 -25.00
C GLU A 40 -12.71 5.17 -24.35
N THR A 41 -12.65 5.73 -23.15
CA THR A 41 -13.83 6.07 -22.34
C THR A 41 -14.25 7.53 -22.46
N GLY A 42 -13.45 8.37 -23.14
CA GLY A 42 -13.65 9.82 -23.18
C GLY A 42 -13.46 10.52 -21.84
N LEU A 43 -12.83 9.85 -20.86
CA LEU A 43 -12.55 10.41 -19.54
C LEU A 43 -11.14 11.01 -19.48
N SER A 44 -10.90 11.91 -18.53
CA SER A 44 -9.54 12.38 -18.27
C SER A 44 -8.70 11.32 -17.55
N ARG A 45 -7.39 11.29 -17.83
CA ARG A 45 -6.44 10.39 -17.14
C ARG A 45 -6.49 10.54 -15.61
N GLN A 46 -6.68 11.75 -15.11
CA GLN A 46 -6.82 12.00 -13.66
C GLN A 46 -8.08 11.35 -13.09
N ARG A 47 -9.19 11.36 -13.83
CA ARG A 47 -10.44 10.71 -13.39
C ARG A 47 -10.29 9.20 -13.38
N VAL A 48 -9.66 8.62 -14.39
CA VAL A 48 -9.30 7.18 -14.44
C VAL A 48 -8.40 6.82 -13.26
N SER A 49 -7.36 7.61 -12.99
CA SER A 49 -6.47 7.40 -11.83
C SER A 49 -7.23 7.38 -10.50
N LYS A 50 -8.12 8.35 -10.26
CA LYS A 50 -8.97 8.38 -9.05
C LYS A 50 -9.91 7.17 -8.95
N MET A 51 -10.45 6.70 -10.07
CA MET A 51 -11.29 5.49 -10.11
C MET A 51 -10.51 4.25 -9.71
N VAL A 52 -9.31 4.07 -10.28
CA VAL A 52 -8.39 2.97 -9.92
C VAL A 52 -8.00 3.04 -8.44
N GLN A 53 -7.64 4.23 -7.94
CA GLN A 53 -7.30 4.43 -6.53
C GLN A 53 -8.47 4.07 -5.59
N ARG A 54 -9.71 4.43 -5.94
CA ARG A 54 -10.89 4.06 -5.14
C ARG A 54 -11.09 2.55 -5.07
N VAL A 55 -10.83 1.83 -6.16
CA VAL A 55 -10.91 0.36 -6.18
C VAL A 55 -9.81 -0.25 -5.32
N MET A 56 -8.58 0.24 -5.44
CA MET A 56 -7.46 -0.20 -4.59
C MET A 56 -7.72 0.07 -3.10
N ALA A 57 -8.24 1.25 -2.77
CA ALA A 57 -8.59 1.60 -1.40
C ALA A 57 -9.69 0.68 -0.83
N ALA A 58 -10.72 0.39 -1.62
CA ALA A 58 -11.79 -0.54 -1.21
C ALA A 58 -11.29 -1.98 -1.10
N ALA A 59 -10.36 -2.40 -1.96
CA ALA A 59 -9.74 -3.73 -1.89
C ALA A 59 -8.93 -3.92 -0.60
N ASN A 60 -8.23 -2.86 -0.19
CA ASN A 60 -7.30 -2.84 0.96
C ASN A 60 -7.95 -2.34 2.26
N GLU A 61 -9.24 -2.03 2.29
CA GLU A 61 -9.95 -1.53 3.49
C GLU A 61 -9.92 -2.56 4.63
N PHE A 62 -9.89 -3.85 4.28
CA PHE A 62 -9.81 -4.97 5.22
C PHE A 62 -8.74 -5.98 4.79
N PRO A 63 -8.17 -6.76 5.73
CA PRO A 63 -7.19 -7.79 5.43
C PRO A 63 -7.68 -8.78 4.34
N PRO A 64 -6.79 -9.33 3.50
CA PRO A 64 -7.17 -10.15 2.35
C PRO A 64 -7.90 -11.46 2.72
N ASP A 65 -7.72 -11.93 3.95
CA ASP A 65 -8.35 -13.11 4.55
C ASP A 65 -9.72 -12.83 5.20
N TRP A 66 -10.18 -11.57 5.21
CA TRP A 66 -11.49 -11.21 5.80
C TRP A 66 -12.63 -11.40 4.80
N GLU A 67 -13.73 -11.99 5.27
CA GLU A 67 -14.94 -12.22 4.49
C GLU A 67 -16.10 -11.34 4.96
N ARG A 68 -16.87 -10.80 4.02
CA ARG A 68 -18.10 -10.06 4.31
C ARG A 68 -19.29 -11.02 4.20
N VAL A 69 -20.01 -11.20 5.30
CA VAL A 69 -21.20 -12.06 5.40
C VAL A 69 -22.44 -11.18 5.58
N ASP A 70 -23.52 -11.45 4.84
CA ASP A 70 -24.80 -10.74 4.90
C ASP A 70 -25.93 -11.75 5.13
N GLU A 71 -26.24 -12.02 6.40
CA GLU A 71 -27.14 -13.10 6.82
C GLU A 71 -28.16 -12.64 7.87
N TRP A 72 -29.39 -13.16 7.79
CA TRP A 72 -30.43 -12.89 8.78
C TRP A 72 -30.24 -13.74 10.03
N MET A 73 -30.22 -13.11 11.20
CA MET A 73 -30.02 -13.81 12.47
C MET A 73 -30.81 -13.19 13.64
N PRO A 74 -31.09 -13.97 14.71
CA PRO A 74 -31.70 -13.44 15.93
C PRO A 74 -30.88 -12.29 16.52
N PRO A 75 -31.53 -11.31 17.20
CA PRO A 75 -30.86 -10.10 17.70
C PRO A 75 -29.72 -10.40 18.68
N GLU A 76 -29.80 -11.51 19.41
CA GLU A 76 -28.80 -11.89 20.41
C GLU A 76 -27.51 -12.37 19.74
N LEU A 77 -27.64 -13.16 18.67
CA LEU A 77 -26.50 -13.57 17.85
C LEU A 77 -25.91 -12.37 17.10
N ALA A 78 -26.76 -11.47 16.61
CA ALA A 78 -26.30 -10.23 15.96
C ALA A 78 -25.49 -9.33 16.90
N LYS A 79 -25.79 -9.32 18.21
CA LYS A 79 -24.98 -8.60 19.20
C LYS A 79 -23.61 -9.25 19.38
N GLN A 80 -23.55 -10.58 19.47
CA GLN A 80 -22.30 -11.33 19.63
C GLN A 80 -21.37 -11.13 18.42
N VAL A 81 -21.90 -11.29 17.20
CA VAL A 81 -21.11 -11.06 15.96
C VAL A 81 -20.62 -9.63 15.89
N ARG A 82 -21.43 -8.64 16.26
CA ARG A 82 -21.00 -7.24 16.30
C ARG A 82 -19.87 -6.99 17.30
N ALA A 83 -19.91 -7.62 18.48
CA ALA A 83 -18.86 -7.52 19.48
C ALA A 83 -17.55 -8.14 18.98
N LEU A 84 -17.60 -9.38 18.47
CA LEU A 84 -16.44 -10.06 17.92
C LEU A 84 -15.82 -9.29 16.74
N ALA A 85 -16.65 -8.76 15.85
CA ALA A 85 -16.19 -7.93 14.75
C ALA A 85 -15.56 -6.61 15.23
N ALA A 86 -15.98 -6.06 16.37
CA ALA A 86 -15.36 -4.88 16.96
C ALA A 86 -13.98 -5.19 17.55
N GLU A 87 -13.85 -6.29 18.29
CA GLU A 87 -12.57 -6.76 18.83
C GLU A 87 -11.54 -7.03 17.72
N ALA A 88 -11.95 -7.72 16.65
CA ALA A 88 -11.10 -7.96 15.49
C ALA A 88 -10.60 -6.65 14.83
N ARG A 89 -11.46 -5.63 14.76
CA ARG A 89 -11.06 -4.30 14.25
C ARG A 89 -10.08 -3.60 15.18
N THR A 90 -10.25 -3.71 16.49
CA THR A 90 -9.31 -3.14 17.49
C THR A 90 -7.93 -3.76 17.32
N HIS A 91 -7.85 -5.10 17.29
CA HIS A 91 -6.56 -5.79 17.09
C HIS A 91 -5.88 -5.39 15.78
N MET A 92 -6.65 -5.19 14.70
CA MET A 92 -6.11 -4.69 13.44
C MET A 92 -5.51 -3.28 13.59
N GLN A 93 -6.21 -2.37 14.28
CA GLN A 93 -5.71 -1.01 14.52
C GLN A 93 -4.45 -1.01 15.40
N GLU A 94 -4.41 -1.84 16.44
CA GLU A 94 -3.24 -2.01 17.30
C GLU A 94 -2.03 -2.49 16.50
N LYS A 95 -2.21 -3.48 15.62
CA LYS A 95 -1.14 -3.94 14.73
C LYS A 95 -0.63 -2.82 13.82
N ILE A 96 -1.53 -2.05 13.20
CA ILE A 96 -1.16 -0.90 12.36
C ILE A 96 -0.36 0.14 13.16
N MET A 97 -0.76 0.41 14.41
CA MET A 97 -0.03 1.34 15.28
C MET A 97 1.35 0.82 15.66
N LEU A 98 1.49 -0.49 15.92
CA LEU A 98 2.79 -1.11 16.21
C LEU A 98 3.73 -1.00 15.00
N ASP A 99 3.23 -1.32 13.80
CA ASP A 99 3.99 -1.20 12.56
C ASP A 99 4.42 0.27 12.31
N ALA A 100 3.53 1.23 12.58
CA ALA A 100 3.86 2.65 12.48
C ALA A 100 4.93 3.10 13.48
N HIS A 101 4.89 2.55 14.70
CA HIS A 101 5.92 2.82 15.71
C HIS A 101 7.28 2.27 15.27
N GLU A 102 7.31 1.06 14.71
CA GLU A 102 8.53 0.45 14.16
C GLU A 102 9.13 1.32 13.04
N ILE A 103 8.30 1.80 12.11
CA ILE A 103 8.74 2.72 11.05
C ILE A 103 9.35 4.00 11.63
N GLU A 104 8.73 4.58 12.65
CA GLU A 104 9.24 5.79 13.30
C GLU A 104 10.59 5.55 13.99
N ASP A 105 10.75 4.41 14.66
CA ASP A 105 12.02 4.03 15.29
C ASP A 105 13.12 3.83 14.23
N ARG A 106 12.82 3.17 13.11
CA ARG A 106 13.74 3.02 11.98
C ARG A 106 14.14 4.37 11.39
N ARG A 107 13.18 5.28 11.19
CA ARG A 107 13.45 6.67 10.72
C ARG A 107 14.38 7.41 11.66
N ARG A 108 14.14 7.31 12.97
CA ARG A 108 15.00 7.91 13.98
C ARG A 108 16.41 7.34 13.94
N ALA A 109 16.55 6.02 13.79
CA ALA A 109 17.85 5.36 13.66
C ALA A 109 18.62 5.85 12.43
N VAL A 110 17.96 5.93 11.26
CA VAL A 110 18.54 6.46 10.02
C VAL A 110 18.96 7.92 10.20
N ALA A 111 18.09 8.77 10.76
CA ALA A 111 18.40 10.18 10.99
C ALA A 111 19.61 10.38 11.91
N ASN A 112 19.68 9.59 13.00
CA ASN A 112 20.81 9.61 13.92
C ASN A 112 22.12 9.15 13.23
N ALA A 113 22.05 8.11 12.40
CA ALA A 113 23.23 7.62 11.66
C ALA A 113 23.76 8.68 10.69
N ILE A 114 22.87 9.34 9.92
CA ILE A 114 23.25 10.43 9.01
C ILE A 114 23.83 11.63 9.78
N ALA A 115 23.23 11.98 10.92
CA ALA A 115 23.75 13.04 11.78
C ALA A 115 25.17 12.72 12.31
N SER A 116 25.43 11.46 12.68
CA SER A 116 26.77 11.02 13.09
C SER A 116 27.80 11.23 11.98
N GLN A 117 27.47 10.84 10.74
CA GLN A 117 28.38 11.01 9.60
C GLN A 117 28.71 12.50 9.34
N ARG A 118 27.71 13.38 9.49
CA ARG A 118 27.93 14.84 9.37
C ARG A 118 28.84 15.39 10.46
N LEU A 119 28.74 14.89 11.69
CA LEU A 119 29.63 15.27 12.79
C LEU A 119 31.08 14.83 12.53
N GLU A 120 31.27 13.75 11.78
CA GLU A 120 32.57 13.28 11.28
C GLU A 120 33.07 14.07 10.05
N GLY A 121 32.30 15.07 9.59
CA GLY A 121 32.63 15.89 8.42
C GLY A 121 32.30 15.21 7.08
N LEU A 122 31.54 14.13 7.09
CA LEU A 122 31.12 13.39 5.90
C LEU A 122 29.69 13.79 5.50
N GLU A 123 29.47 14.05 4.21
CA GLU A 123 28.14 14.27 3.64
C GLU A 123 27.69 13.02 2.87
N VAL A 124 26.50 12.53 3.20
CA VAL A 124 25.86 11.42 2.47
C VAL A 124 25.20 11.97 1.22
N ASP A 125 25.47 11.37 0.06
CA ASP A 125 24.89 11.82 -1.20
C ASP A 125 23.36 11.70 -1.23
N ALA A 126 22.72 12.54 -2.05
CA ALA A 126 21.27 12.64 -2.11
C ALA A 126 20.58 11.32 -2.50
N GLN A 127 21.23 10.48 -3.32
CA GLN A 127 20.66 9.21 -3.75
C GLN A 127 20.71 8.18 -2.62
N THR A 128 21.86 8.02 -1.95
CA THR A 128 22.00 7.16 -0.78
C THR A 128 21.05 7.57 0.34
N ARG A 129 20.85 8.88 0.55
CA ARG A 129 19.89 9.37 1.54
C ARG A 129 18.46 8.96 1.21
N ALA A 130 18.03 9.07 -0.05
CA ALA A 130 16.70 8.63 -0.47
C ALA A 130 16.52 7.11 -0.30
N GLU A 131 17.56 6.33 -0.60
CA GLU A 131 17.56 4.87 -0.39
C GLU A 131 17.44 4.51 1.10
N LEU A 132 18.11 5.26 2.00
CA LEU A 132 17.99 5.07 3.45
C LEU A 132 16.61 5.46 3.99
N ASP A 133 15.97 6.49 3.43
CA ASP A 133 14.57 6.83 3.76
C ASP A 133 13.62 5.68 3.38
N GLN A 134 13.87 5.01 2.26
CA GLN A 134 13.12 3.81 1.84
C GLN A 134 13.37 2.60 2.76
N VAL A 135 14.61 2.43 3.24
CA VAL A 135 14.91 1.42 4.28
C VAL A 135 14.12 1.68 5.56
N ALA A 136 14.01 2.95 5.97
CA ALA A 136 13.24 3.31 7.15
C ALA A 136 11.73 3.00 7.01
N LEU A 137 11.21 3.04 5.79
CA LEU A 137 9.86 2.64 5.44
C LEU A 137 9.67 1.12 5.28
N GLY A 138 10.75 0.34 5.28
CA GLY A 138 10.73 -1.09 4.98
C GLY A 138 10.53 -1.42 3.49
N GLU A 139 10.71 -0.43 2.60
CA GLU A 139 10.59 -0.60 1.15
C GLU A 139 11.88 -1.13 0.51
N LEU A 140 13.01 -1.02 1.21
CA LEU A 140 14.32 -1.53 0.81
C LEU A 140 15.02 -2.20 1.99
N GLU A 141 15.87 -3.17 1.68
CA GLU A 141 16.78 -3.72 2.67
C GLU A 141 18.12 -2.95 2.67
N PRO A 142 18.80 -2.82 3.83
CA PRO A 142 20.12 -2.19 3.88
C PRO A 142 21.14 -2.78 2.89
N ALA A 143 21.03 -4.07 2.60
CA ALA A 143 21.88 -4.76 1.62
C ALA A 143 21.70 -4.21 0.19
N ASP A 144 20.49 -3.80 -0.18
CA ASP A 144 20.20 -3.22 -1.51
C ASP A 144 20.86 -1.86 -1.68
N VAL A 145 20.88 -1.05 -0.61
CA VAL A 145 21.58 0.24 -0.58
C VAL A 145 23.08 0.04 -0.80
N ILE A 146 23.68 -0.91 -0.10
CA ILE A 146 25.11 -1.24 -0.27
C ILE A 146 25.40 -1.70 -1.70
N ALA A 147 24.55 -2.56 -2.27
CA ALA A 147 24.69 -3.02 -3.66
C ALA A 147 24.55 -1.86 -4.67
N SER A 148 23.64 -0.92 -4.42
CA SER A 148 23.46 0.31 -5.21
C SER A 148 24.73 1.16 -5.20
N ILE A 149 25.26 1.47 -4.00
CA ILE A 149 26.51 2.23 -3.82
C ILE A 149 27.66 1.56 -4.57
N ARG A 150 27.86 0.25 -4.40
CA ARG A 150 28.94 -0.50 -5.08
C ARG A 150 28.86 -0.39 -6.60
N ARG A 151 27.66 -0.51 -7.18
CA ARG A 151 27.47 -0.35 -8.62
C ARG A 151 27.80 1.06 -9.10
N ARG A 152 27.41 2.09 -8.34
CA ARG A 152 27.70 3.50 -8.67
C ARG A 152 29.20 3.79 -8.63
N LEU A 153 29.92 3.25 -7.65
CA LEU A 153 31.37 3.41 -7.55
C LEU A 153 32.09 2.79 -8.75
N VAL A 154 31.72 1.56 -9.14
CA VAL A 154 32.30 0.89 -10.31
C VAL A 154 31.95 1.58 -11.64
N ALA A 155 30.81 2.26 -11.71
CA ALA A 155 30.38 2.95 -12.93
C ALA A 155 30.94 4.38 -13.08
N ASN A 156 31.48 4.96 -12.00
CA ASN A 156 32.10 6.29 -11.98
C ASN A 156 33.64 6.25 -12.05
N ASP A 157 34.26 5.07 -11.96
CA ASP A 157 35.67 4.79 -12.28
C ASP A 157 35.85 4.49 -13.79
#